data_AF-A0A7W9HQG5-F1
#
_entry.id   AF-A0A7W9HQG5-F1
#
_cell.length_a   1.000
_cell.length_b   1.000
_cell.length_c   1.000
_cell.angle_alpha   90.00
_cell.angle_beta   90.00
_cell.angle_gamma   90.00
#
_symmetry.space_group_name_H-M   'P 1'
#
loop_
_entity.id
_entity.type
_entity.pdbx_description
1 polymer ?
#
loop_
_entity_poly.entity_id
_entity_poly.type
_entity_poly.pdbx_seq_one_letter_code
_entity_poly.pdbx_strand_id
1 'polypeptide(L)'
;MGIPAWVWFTVAAVAGVAGFALLATDRAQRTARNRERRRWAALRGWQFEETDHVLPTRWESGAIAYYGTGVAKDVVAGSTFTADGRRQVYVLDHETGGKVNSVLVGVRCRRALSVVIELWLPSVPFQRDQMPDLLGPVGSRYAFVSELPAARKLITPDLVDAAEEIGGDVTVVWLEDDWVLAAAPPNSTPARLERLLRDLGELADVIDPFEVDPESDTGGEVHRPQFGRKP
;
A
#
# COMPACT_ATOMS: atom_id res chain seq x y z
N MET A 1 -42.24 -23.15 -35.92
CA MET A 1 -42.39 -23.93 -34.67
C MET A 1 -41.65 -23.18 -33.57
N GLY A 2 -42.36 -22.68 -32.55
CA GLY A 2 -41.74 -21.97 -31.43
C GLY A 2 -41.03 -22.93 -30.48
N ILE A 3 -39.96 -22.45 -29.81
CA ILE A 3 -39.26 -23.22 -28.78
C ILE A 3 -40.25 -23.52 -27.63
N PRO A 4 -40.42 -24.79 -27.23
CA PRO A 4 -41.34 -25.17 -26.15
C PRO A 4 -40.99 -24.49 -24.81
N ALA A 5 -42.00 -24.08 -24.04
CA ALA A 5 -41.80 -23.39 -22.76
C ALA A 5 -40.93 -24.17 -21.75
N TRP A 6 -41.00 -25.51 -21.74
CA TRP A 6 -40.19 -26.34 -20.86
C TRP A 6 -38.68 -26.18 -21.10
N VAL A 7 -38.27 -25.88 -22.34
CA VAL A 7 -36.86 -25.62 -22.67
C VAL A 7 -36.38 -24.36 -21.94
N TRP A 8 -37.20 -23.31 -21.91
CA TRP A 8 -36.88 -22.08 -21.18
C TRP A 8 -36.80 -22.30 -19.67
N PHE A 9 -37.70 -23.12 -19.10
CA PHE A 9 -37.62 -23.49 -17.68
C PHE A 9 -36.35 -24.28 -17.35
N THR A 10 -35.94 -25.22 -18.22
CA THR A 10 -34.69 -25.96 -18.04
C THR A 10 -33.48 -25.03 -18.11
N VAL A 11 -33.43 -24.12 -19.09
CA VAL A 11 -32.37 -23.12 -19.20
C VAL A 11 -32.32 -22.22 -17.96
N ALA A 12 -33.47 -21.74 -17.49
CA ALA A 12 -33.57 -20.92 -16.29
C ALA A 12 -33.11 -21.69 -15.03
N ALA A 13 -33.48 -22.96 -14.89
CA ALA A 13 -33.07 -23.79 -13.77
C ALA A 13 -31.54 -24.03 -13.78
N VAL A 14 -30.96 -24.34 -14.94
CA VAL A 14 -29.50 -24.51 -15.08
C VAL A 14 -28.77 -23.20 -14.79
N ALA A 15 -29.23 -22.08 -15.35
CA ALA A 15 -28.66 -20.77 -15.07
C ALA A 15 -28.77 -20.39 -13.59
N GLY A 16 -29.90 -20.71 -12.94
CA GLY A 16 -30.11 -20.49 -11.52
C GLY A 16 -29.16 -21.29 -10.63
N VAL A 17 -28.97 -22.58 -10.92
CA VAL A 17 -28.01 -23.43 -10.20
C VAL A 17 -26.58 -22.94 -10.40
N ALA A 18 -26.20 -22.59 -11.64
CA ALA A 18 -24.87 -22.06 -11.93
C ALA A 18 -24.62 -20.73 -11.20
N GLY A 19 -25.58 -19.81 -11.24
CA GLY A 19 -25.50 -18.53 -10.52
C GLY A 19 -25.39 -18.71 -9.02
N PHE A 20 -26.18 -19.61 -8.43
CA PHE A 20 -26.11 -19.93 -7.01
C PHE A 20 -24.74 -20.51 -6.62
N ALA A 21 -24.20 -21.43 -7.42
CA ALA A 21 -22.89 -22.02 -7.18
C ALA A 21 -21.76 -20.97 -7.23
N LEU A 22 -21.81 -20.04 -8.19
CA LEU A 22 -20.86 -18.93 -8.27
C LEU A 22 -20.92 -18.02 -7.05
N LEU A 23 -22.12 -17.62 -6.61
CA LEU A 23 -22.30 -16.79 -5.42
C LEU A 23 -21.83 -17.48 -4.15
N ALA A 24 -22.11 -18.78 -4.00
CA ALA A 24 -21.65 -19.55 -2.85
C ALA A 24 -20.11 -19.62 -2.81
N THR A 25 -19.47 -19.80 -3.96
CA THR A 25 -18.02 -19.87 -4.08
C THR A 25 -17.37 -18.51 -3.77
N ASP A 26 -17.89 -17.40 -4.33
CA ASP A 26 -17.41 -16.05 -4.03
C ASP A 26 -17.52 -15.74 -2.53
N ARG A 27 -18.68 -16.04 -1.93
CA ARG A 27 -18.89 -15.84 -0.49
C ARG A 27 -17.92 -16.66 0.36
N ALA A 28 -17.67 -17.93 -0.02
CA ALA A 28 -16.72 -18.78 0.68
C ALA A 28 -15.28 -18.23 0.61
N GLN A 29 -14.86 -17.74 -0.56
CA GLN A 29 -13.54 -17.13 -0.76
C GLN A 29 -13.37 -15.86 0.07
N ARG A 30 -14.33 -14.93 0.03
CA ARG A 30 -14.31 -13.71 0.85
C ARG A 30 -14.21 -14.04 2.34
N THR A 31 -14.98 -15.02 2.81
CA THR A 31 -14.95 -15.43 4.22
C THR A 31 -13.61 -16.07 4.60
N ALA A 32 -13.00 -16.86 3.70
CA ALA A 32 -11.70 -17.45 3.94
C ALA A 32 -10.60 -16.39 4.06
N ARG A 33 -10.58 -15.42 3.13
CA ARG A 33 -9.63 -14.30 3.14
C ARG A 33 -9.77 -13.44 4.40
N ASN A 34 -10.99 -13.08 4.79
CA ASN A 34 -11.26 -12.35 6.03
C ASN A 34 -10.70 -13.09 7.26
N ARG A 35 -10.93 -14.41 7.36
CA ARG A 35 -10.37 -15.21 8.47
C ARG A 35 -8.85 -15.25 8.46
N GLU A 36 -8.24 -15.38 7.28
CA GLU A 36 -6.79 -15.38 7.11
C GLU A 36 -6.19 -14.03 7.52
N ARG A 37 -6.76 -12.92 7.03
CA ARG A 37 -6.35 -11.56 7.38
C ARG A 37 -6.47 -11.29 8.88
N ARG A 38 -7.59 -11.65 9.50
CA ARG A 38 -7.81 -11.53 10.95
C ARG A 38 -6.78 -12.34 11.75
N ARG A 39 -6.50 -13.57 11.33
CA ARG A 39 -5.52 -14.43 12.01
C ARG A 39 -4.10 -13.87 11.88
N TRP A 40 -3.74 -13.41 10.69
CA TRP A 40 -2.45 -12.78 10.45
C TRP A 40 -2.25 -11.52 11.32
N ALA A 41 -3.24 -10.64 11.38
CA ALA A 41 -3.21 -9.46 12.26
C ALA A 41 -3.03 -9.86 13.73
N ALA A 42 -3.79 -10.86 14.20
CA ALA A 42 -3.69 -11.36 15.58
C ALA A 42 -2.29 -11.91 15.90
N LEU A 43 -1.66 -12.66 14.98
CA LEU A 43 -0.29 -13.18 15.17
C LEU A 43 0.76 -12.07 15.28
N ARG A 44 0.52 -10.91 14.65
CA ARG A 44 1.38 -9.73 14.74
C ARG A 44 1.06 -8.83 15.93
N GLY A 45 -0.01 -9.10 16.68
CA GLY A 45 -0.55 -8.18 17.68
C GLY A 45 -1.10 -6.89 17.07
N TRP A 46 -1.54 -6.95 15.82
CA TRP A 46 -2.15 -5.84 15.09
C TRP A 46 -3.66 -5.86 15.20
N GLN A 47 -4.28 -4.72 14.96
CA GLN A 47 -5.73 -4.56 14.98
C GLN A 47 -6.32 -4.99 13.65
N PHE A 48 -7.53 -5.57 13.71
CA PHE A 48 -8.30 -5.98 12.54
C PHE A 48 -9.71 -5.42 12.62
N GLU A 49 -10.17 -4.84 11.53
CA GLU A 49 -11.53 -4.32 11.37
C GLU A 49 -12.11 -4.81 10.03
N GLU A 50 -13.37 -5.25 10.03
CA GLU A 50 -13.96 -5.83 8.81
C GLU A 50 -14.25 -4.78 7.74
N THR A 51 -14.56 -3.54 8.14
CA THR A 51 -14.95 -2.48 7.21
C THR A 51 -14.64 -1.11 7.81
N ASP A 52 -14.02 -0.25 7.02
CA ASP A 52 -13.80 1.17 7.35
C ASP A 52 -14.18 2.04 6.14
N HIS A 53 -15.05 3.02 6.37
CA HIS A 53 -15.52 3.95 5.34
C HIS A 53 -14.72 5.24 5.26
N VAL A 54 -13.93 5.56 6.28
CA VAL A 54 -13.20 6.82 6.44
C VAL A 54 -11.74 6.66 6.04
N LEU A 55 -11.12 5.52 6.30
CA LEU A 55 -9.70 5.33 6.01
C LEU A 55 -9.30 5.65 4.55
N PRO A 56 -10.02 5.18 3.51
CA PRO A 56 -9.68 5.51 2.12
C PRO A 56 -9.81 6.99 1.78
N THR A 57 -10.59 7.78 2.55
CA THR A 57 -10.77 9.21 2.28
C THR A 57 -9.58 10.05 2.71
N ARG A 58 -8.51 9.43 3.25
CA ARG A 58 -7.27 10.10 3.64
C ARG A 58 -6.28 10.26 2.49
N TRP A 59 -6.53 9.59 1.37
CA TRP A 59 -5.66 9.59 0.20
C TRP A 59 -6.49 9.95 -1.01
N GLU A 60 -5.90 10.67 -1.95
CA GLU A 60 -6.58 11.13 -3.16
C GLU A 60 -5.90 10.61 -4.43
N SER A 61 -4.66 10.11 -4.32
CA SER A 61 -3.81 9.78 -5.46
C SER A 61 -3.70 8.27 -5.74
N GLY A 62 -2.95 7.92 -6.79
CA GLY A 62 -2.63 6.55 -7.16
C GLY A 62 -3.88 5.69 -7.42
N ALA A 63 -3.99 4.58 -6.69
CA ALA A 63 -5.12 3.67 -6.83
C ALA A 63 -6.45 4.28 -6.40
N ILE A 64 -6.45 5.26 -5.49
CA ILE A 64 -7.68 5.93 -5.05
C ILE A 64 -8.25 6.81 -6.15
N ALA A 65 -7.44 7.65 -6.79
CA ALA A 65 -7.89 8.42 -7.96
C ALA A 65 -8.28 7.52 -9.15
N TYR A 66 -7.65 6.36 -9.30
CA TYR A 66 -7.92 5.45 -10.42
C TYR A 66 -9.22 4.65 -10.25
N TYR A 67 -9.45 4.04 -9.08
CA TYR A 67 -10.65 3.22 -8.82
C TYR A 67 -11.78 3.99 -8.14
N GLY A 68 -11.55 5.22 -7.69
CA GLY A 68 -12.42 5.98 -6.80
C GLY A 68 -12.21 5.62 -5.32
N THR A 69 -12.67 6.50 -4.41
CA THR A 69 -12.43 6.37 -2.95
C THR A 69 -12.88 5.03 -2.36
N GLY A 70 -14.03 4.52 -2.78
CA GLY A 70 -14.50 3.18 -2.39
C GLY A 70 -14.66 3.01 -0.86
N VAL A 71 -14.51 1.77 -0.40
CA VAL A 71 -14.60 1.36 1.01
C VAL A 71 -13.43 0.44 1.33
N ALA A 72 -12.87 0.55 2.53
CA ALA A 72 -11.86 -0.38 3.02
C ALA A 72 -12.53 -1.62 3.63
N LYS A 73 -12.09 -2.81 3.21
CA LYS A 73 -12.50 -4.10 3.77
C LYS A 73 -11.29 -4.82 4.35
N ASP A 74 -11.54 -5.71 5.31
CA ASP A 74 -10.50 -6.57 5.90
C ASP A 74 -9.25 -5.76 6.33
N VAL A 75 -9.51 -4.65 7.02
CA VAL A 75 -8.51 -3.64 7.40
C VAL A 75 -7.63 -4.15 8.52
N VAL A 76 -6.33 -4.01 8.34
CA VAL A 76 -5.30 -4.32 9.32
C VAL A 76 -4.54 -3.06 9.64
N ALA A 77 -4.53 -2.68 10.91
CA ALA A 77 -3.82 -1.52 11.42
C ALA A 77 -2.74 -1.97 12.39
N GLY A 78 -1.51 -1.54 12.15
CA GLY A 78 -0.38 -2.01 12.93
C GLY A 78 0.84 -1.12 12.82
N SER A 79 1.99 -1.76 13.00
CA SER A 79 3.28 -1.09 12.89
C SER A 79 4.34 -2.07 12.40
N THR A 80 5.25 -1.62 11.56
CA THR A 80 6.45 -2.38 11.17
C THR A 80 7.71 -1.71 11.72
N PHE A 81 8.79 -2.49 11.85
CA PHE A 81 10.12 -1.96 12.12
C PHE A 81 10.87 -1.82 10.80
N THR A 82 11.36 -0.62 10.53
CA THR A 82 12.27 -0.30 9.44
C THR A 82 13.67 -0.01 10.01
N ALA A 83 14.67 0.28 9.16
CA ALA A 83 16.02 0.60 9.64
C ALA A 83 16.00 1.83 10.56
N ASP A 84 15.08 2.75 10.28
CA ASP A 84 14.95 4.00 11.00
C ASP A 84 13.86 4.00 12.10
N GLY A 85 13.42 2.81 12.52
CA GLY A 85 12.54 2.62 13.67
C GLY A 85 11.12 2.19 13.33
N ARG A 86 10.18 2.45 14.24
CA ARG A 86 8.82 1.91 14.15
C ARG A 86 7.92 2.85 13.34
N ARG A 87 7.34 2.35 12.25
CA ARG A 87 6.40 3.08 11.39
C ARG A 87 4.99 2.50 11.47
N GLN A 88 3.97 3.35 11.45
CA GLN A 88 2.57 2.91 11.39
C GLN A 88 2.29 2.32 10.01
N VAL A 89 1.49 1.25 9.96
CA VAL A 89 1.12 0.60 8.70
C VAL A 89 -0.37 0.31 8.63
N TYR A 90 -0.91 0.35 7.41
CA TYR A 90 -2.24 -0.16 7.08
C TYR A 90 -2.16 -1.17 5.94
N VAL A 91 -3.00 -2.19 6.02
CA VAL A 91 -3.30 -3.09 4.89
C VAL A 91 -4.80 -3.22 4.80
N LEU A 92 -5.37 -2.99 3.62
CA LEU A 92 -6.81 -3.04 3.41
C LEU A 92 -7.14 -3.53 2.01
N ASP A 93 -8.25 -4.25 1.88
CA ASP A 93 -8.82 -4.58 0.60
C ASP A 93 -9.67 -3.39 0.12
N HIS A 94 -9.33 -2.79 -1.02
CA HIS A 94 -10.02 -1.62 -1.55
C HIS A 94 -11.19 -2.03 -2.45
N GLU A 95 -12.40 -1.80 -1.95
CA GLU A 95 -13.64 -2.19 -2.60
C GLU A 95 -14.33 -0.97 -3.24
N THR A 96 -14.51 -1.02 -4.56
CA THR A 96 -15.37 -0.08 -5.29
C THR A 96 -16.39 -0.86 -6.11
N GLY A 97 -17.66 -0.44 -6.07
CA GLY A 97 -18.73 -1.11 -6.82
C GLY A 97 -18.99 -2.56 -6.37
N GLY A 98 -18.70 -2.89 -5.10
CA GLY A 98 -18.90 -4.24 -4.53
C GLY A 98 -17.84 -5.28 -4.93
N LYS A 99 -16.76 -4.84 -5.59
CA LYS A 99 -15.61 -5.65 -5.98
C LYS A 99 -14.33 -5.10 -5.38
N VAL A 100 -13.51 -5.99 -4.83
CA VAL A 100 -12.15 -5.65 -4.40
C VAL A 100 -11.26 -5.52 -5.63
N ASN A 101 -10.77 -4.31 -5.89
CA ASN A 101 -9.96 -3.97 -7.06
C ASN A 101 -8.47 -4.11 -6.80
N SER A 102 -8.05 -3.89 -5.55
CA SER A 102 -6.66 -4.03 -5.10
C SER A 102 -6.61 -4.26 -3.59
N VAL A 103 -5.44 -4.65 -3.10
CA VAL A 103 -5.10 -4.58 -1.68
C VAL A 103 -4.15 -3.40 -1.51
N LEU A 104 -4.57 -2.37 -0.79
CA LEU A 104 -3.71 -1.23 -0.48
C LEU A 104 -2.86 -1.54 0.74
N VAL A 105 -1.58 -1.23 0.62
CA VAL A 105 -0.59 -1.33 1.69
C VAL A 105 0.01 0.05 1.86
N GLY A 106 -0.03 0.59 3.07
CA GLY A 106 0.51 1.91 3.40
C GLY A 106 1.49 1.84 4.55
N VAL A 107 2.61 2.54 4.41
CA VAL A 107 3.60 2.80 5.47
C VAL A 107 3.66 4.29 5.68
N ARG A 108 3.51 4.71 6.95
CA ARG A 108 3.51 6.13 7.31
C ARG A 108 4.93 6.67 7.47
N CYS A 109 5.22 7.76 6.78
CA CYS A 109 6.39 8.61 7.01
C CYS A 109 6.23 9.44 8.30
N ARG A 110 7.34 9.98 8.81
CA ARG A 110 7.33 10.92 9.95
C ARG A 110 7.00 12.33 9.51
N ARG A 111 7.38 12.67 8.27
CA ARG A 111 7.19 13.97 7.65
C ARG A 111 6.25 13.87 6.45
N ALA A 112 5.49 14.92 6.24
CA ALA A 112 4.69 15.07 5.03
C ALA A 112 5.60 15.44 3.85
N LEU A 113 5.33 14.82 2.71
CA LEU A 113 6.01 15.05 1.44
C LEU A 113 5.38 16.25 0.74
N SER A 114 6.21 17.07 0.11
CA SER A 114 5.76 18.29 -0.57
C SER A 114 5.22 18.05 -2.00
N VAL A 115 5.28 16.81 -2.48
CA VAL A 115 4.95 16.43 -3.86
C VAL A 115 4.35 15.03 -3.88
N VAL A 116 3.32 14.86 -4.70
CA VAL A 116 2.75 13.54 -4.99
C VAL A 116 3.57 12.90 -6.10
N ILE A 117 3.95 11.64 -5.93
CA ILE A 117 4.65 10.84 -6.94
C ILE A 117 3.90 9.53 -7.11
N GLU A 118 3.43 9.22 -8.31
CA GLU A 118 2.82 7.95 -8.67
C GLU A 118 3.75 7.17 -9.62
N LEU A 119 4.15 5.97 -9.22
CA LEU A 119 4.99 5.05 -9.98
C LEU A 119 4.11 3.90 -10.50
N TRP A 120 3.69 3.99 -11.76
CA TRP A 120 2.80 3.02 -12.40
C TRP A 120 3.56 1.95 -13.16
N LEU A 121 3.12 0.70 -13.04
CA LEU A 121 3.59 -0.37 -13.92
C LEU A 121 3.13 -0.12 -15.37
N PRO A 122 4.02 -0.26 -16.37
CA PRO A 122 3.68 -0.03 -17.78
C PRO A 122 2.58 -0.94 -18.33
N SER A 123 2.38 -2.11 -17.72
CA SER A 123 1.36 -3.09 -18.11
C SER A 123 -0.05 -2.71 -17.67
N VAL A 124 -0.20 -1.72 -16.79
CA VAL A 124 -1.48 -1.28 -16.24
C VAL A 124 -2.00 -0.11 -17.08
N PRO A 125 -3.26 -0.14 -17.54
CA PRO A 125 -3.86 1.04 -18.14
C PRO A 125 -4.05 2.10 -17.04
N PHE A 126 -3.19 3.11 -16.98
CA PHE A 126 -3.21 4.14 -15.94
C PHE A 126 -3.87 5.46 -16.39
N GLN A 127 -4.34 5.52 -17.64
CA GLN A 127 -4.95 6.73 -18.21
C GLN A 127 -6.25 7.07 -17.49
N ARG A 128 -6.31 8.28 -16.93
CA ARG A 128 -7.48 8.88 -16.29
C ARG A 128 -7.63 10.34 -16.71
N ASP A 129 -8.83 10.90 -16.56
CA ASP A 129 -9.15 12.27 -17.04
C ASP A 129 -8.18 13.34 -16.52
N GLN A 130 -7.72 13.20 -15.27
CA GLN A 130 -6.75 14.09 -14.64
C GLN A 130 -5.54 13.26 -14.20
N MET A 131 -4.56 13.15 -15.10
CA MET A 131 -3.23 12.64 -14.74
C MET A 131 -2.33 13.78 -14.23
N PRO A 132 -1.48 13.51 -13.24
CA PRO A 132 -0.35 14.39 -12.92
C PRO A 132 0.64 14.47 -14.09
N ASP A 133 1.62 15.36 -14.00
CA ASP A 133 2.61 15.55 -15.05
C ASP A 133 3.52 14.32 -15.18
N LEU A 134 3.73 13.86 -16.43
CA LEU A 134 4.66 12.77 -16.70
C LEU A 134 6.10 13.26 -16.51
N LEU A 135 6.80 12.69 -15.53
CA LEU A 135 8.23 12.91 -15.37
C LEU A 135 9.05 12.02 -16.31
N GLY A 136 8.64 10.76 -16.47
CA GLY A 136 9.32 9.78 -17.32
C GLY A 136 9.51 8.42 -16.63
N PRO A 137 10.37 7.54 -17.18
CA PRO A 137 10.65 6.24 -16.58
C PRO A 137 11.49 6.36 -15.30
N VAL A 138 11.13 5.58 -14.29
CA VAL A 138 11.82 5.39 -13.02
C VAL A 138 11.89 3.89 -12.75
N GLY A 139 13.07 3.29 -12.98
CA GLY A 139 13.23 1.84 -13.00
C GLY A 139 12.33 1.19 -14.05
N SER A 140 11.56 0.21 -13.62
CA SER A 140 10.56 -0.54 -14.40
C SER A 140 9.21 0.17 -14.50
N ARG A 141 9.04 1.36 -13.90
CA ARG A 141 7.78 2.09 -13.78
C ARG A 141 7.81 3.45 -14.48
N TYR A 142 6.63 4.01 -14.75
CA TYR A 142 6.48 5.40 -15.19
C TYR A 142 6.07 6.28 -14.02
N ALA A 143 6.79 7.38 -13.85
CA ALA A 143 6.54 8.36 -12.79
C ALA A 143 5.66 9.51 -13.29
N PHE A 144 4.56 9.74 -12.57
CA PHE A 144 3.68 10.89 -12.70
C PHE A 144 3.72 11.70 -11.41
N VAL A 145 3.80 13.02 -11.50
CA VAL A 145 4.11 13.86 -10.35
C VAL A 145 3.26 15.11 -10.31
N SER A 146 2.94 15.60 -9.12
CA SER A 146 2.17 16.85 -8.98
C SER A 146 3.01 18.11 -9.26
N GLU A 147 4.34 18.04 -9.11
CA GLU A 147 5.26 19.15 -9.33
C GLU A 147 6.64 18.63 -9.76
N LEU A 148 7.07 18.96 -10.99
CA LEU A 148 8.28 18.40 -11.60
C LEU A 148 9.57 18.75 -10.85
N PRO A 149 9.89 20.04 -10.58
CA PRO A 149 11.05 20.44 -9.78
C PRO A 149 11.18 19.75 -8.42
N ALA A 150 10.10 19.63 -7.64
CA ALA A 150 10.11 18.98 -6.34
C ALA A 150 10.32 17.47 -6.48
N ALA A 151 9.65 16.82 -7.42
CA ALA A 151 9.81 15.39 -7.65
C ALA A 151 11.23 15.02 -8.09
N ARG A 152 11.87 15.83 -8.93
CA ARG A 152 13.27 15.60 -9.37
C ARG A 152 14.28 15.61 -8.21
N LYS A 153 13.97 16.26 -7.10
CA LYS A 153 14.82 16.25 -5.90
C LYS A 153 14.64 14.97 -5.07
N LEU A 154 13.44 14.39 -5.08
CA LEU A 154 13.13 13.17 -4.34
C LEU A 154 13.53 11.90 -5.09
N ILE A 155 13.50 11.90 -6.42
CA ILE A 155 13.85 10.72 -7.22
C ILE A 155 15.37 10.60 -7.31
N THR A 156 15.94 9.96 -6.29
CA THR A 156 17.35 9.58 -6.18
C THR A 156 17.59 8.17 -6.73
N PRO A 157 18.85 7.79 -7.02
CA PRO A 157 19.19 6.41 -7.38
C PRO A 157 18.69 5.39 -6.33
N ASP A 158 18.88 5.67 -5.04
CA ASP A 158 18.42 4.80 -3.95
C ASP A 158 16.91 4.62 -3.95
N LEU A 159 16.15 5.66 -4.32
CA LEU A 159 14.69 5.57 -4.45
C LEU A 159 14.32 4.67 -5.62
N VAL A 160 15.03 4.79 -6.75
CA VAL A 160 14.80 3.93 -7.92
C VAL A 160 15.07 2.47 -7.56
N ASP A 161 16.19 2.19 -6.89
CA ASP A 161 16.57 0.85 -6.48
C ASP A 161 15.55 0.25 -5.50
N ALA A 162 15.14 1.02 -4.48
CA ALA A 162 14.10 0.58 -3.54
C ALA A 162 12.73 0.36 -4.22
N ALA A 163 12.39 1.17 -5.22
CA ALA A 163 11.15 1.01 -5.97
C ALA A 163 11.16 -0.25 -6.87
N GLU A 164 12.33 -0.68 -7.36
CA GLU A 164 12.46 -1.91 -8.14
C GLU A 164 12.18 -3.18 -7.30
N GLU A 165 12.63 -3.20 -6.05
CA GLU A 165 12.45 -4.35 -5.13
C GLU A 165 10.97 -4.64 -4.82
N ILE A 166 10.09 -3.64 -4.95
CA ILE A 166 8.64 -3.79 -4.72
C ILE A 166 8.01 -4.87 -5.61
N GLY A 167 8.57 -5.12 -6.79
CA GLY A 167 8.17 -6.22 -7.68
C GLY A 167 7.04 -5.91 -8.67
N GLY A 168 7.00 -6.68 -9.76
CA GLY A 168 6.17 -6.40 -10.95
C GLY A 168 4.69 -6.80 -10.88
N ASP A 169 4.18 -7.25 -9.73
CA ASP A 169 2.76 -7.48 -9.48
C ASP A 169 2.03 -6.27 -8.86
N VAL A 170 2.79 -5.31 -8.31
CA VAL A 170 2.26 -4.11 -7.67
C VAL A 170 1.96 -3.05 -8.72
N THR A 171 0.68 -2.82 -8.95
CA THR A 171 0.15 -1.98 -10.04
C THR A 171 0.62 -0.53 -10.00
N VAL A 172 0.61 0.07 -8.81
CA VAL A 172 1.09 1.41 -8.55
C VAL A 172 1.69 1.49 -7.16
N VAL A 173 2.78 2.23 -7.04
CA VAL A 173 3.36 2.71 -5.77
C VAL A 173 3.22 4.22 -5.80
N TRP A 174 2.73 4.84 -4.73
CA TRP A 174 2.64 6.29 -4.71
C TRP A 174 2.99 6.89 -3.36
N LEU A 175 3.42 8.13 -3.43
CA LEU A 175 3.84 8.98 -2.34
C LEU A 175 2.84 10.12 -2.25
N GLU A 176 2.23 10.30 -1.09
CA GLU A 176 1.23 11.33 -0.86
C GLU A 176 1.21 11.67 0.63
N ASP A 177 1.19 12.96 0.96
CA ASP A 177 1.27 13.47 2.33
C ASP A 177 2.38 12.76 3.14
N ASP A 178 2.05 12.16 4.27
CA ASP A 178 2.97 11.39 5.10
C ASP A 178 2.88 9.88 4.85
N TRP A 179 2.60 9.44 3.62
CA TRP A 179 2.44 8.02 3.28
C TRP A 179 3.22 7.58 2.05
N VAL A 180 3.80 6.38 2.18
CA VAL A 180 4.21 5.53 1.05
C VAL A 180 3.16 4.44 0.91
N LEU A 181 2.53 4.37 -0.26
CA LEU A 181 1.43 3.45 -0.52
C LEU A 181 1.70 2.57 -1.74
N ALA A 182 1.09 1.39 -1.77
CA ALA A 182 1.10 0.50 -2.92
C ALA A 182 -0.23 -0.22 -3.10
N ALA A 183 -0.56 -0.51 -4.35
CA ALA A 183 -1.72 -1.30 -4.73
C ALA A 183 -1.29 -2.68 -5.27
N ALA A 184 -1.42 -3.68 -4.41
CA ALA A 184 -1.17 -5.08 -4.73
C ALA A 184 -2.44 -5.77 -5.31
N PRO A 185 -2.31 -6.94 -5.95
CA PRO A 185 -3.46 -7.68 -6.46
C PRO A 185 -4.50 -8.06 -5.37
N PRO A 186 -5.82 -8.11 -5.69
CA PRO A 186 -6.90 -8.45 -4.74
C PRO A 186 -6.74 -9.76 -3.95
N ASN A 187 -5.92 -10.67 -4.46
CA ASN A 187 -5.68 -12.01 -3.91
C ASN A 187 -4.28 -12.15 -3.29
N SER A 188 -3.61 -11.04 -2.96
CA SER A 188 -2.31 -11.06 -2.29
C SER A 188 -2.38 -11.78 -0.95
N THR A 189 -1.53 -12.79 -0.80
CA THR A 189 -1.41 -13.59 0.42
C THR A 189 -0.74 -12.79 1.55
N PRO A 190 -0.93 -13.15 2.83
CA PRO A 190 -0.23 -12.52 3.94
C PRO A 190 1.28 -12.49 3.76
N ALA A 191 1.89 -13.60 3.29
CA ALA A 191 3.32 -13.66 3.05
C ALA A 191 3.81 -12.69 1.96
N ARG A 192 3.00 -12.42 0.93
CA ARG A 192 3.31 -11.40 -0.08
C ARG A 192 3.20 -10.00 0.50
N LEU A 193 2.18 -9.75 1.32
CA LEU A 193 1.95 -8.44 1.95
C LEU A 193 2.99 -8.11 3.01
N GLU A 194 3.51 -9.10 3.73
CA GLU A 194 4.64 -8.92 4.64
C GLU A 194 5.92 -8.54 3.90
N ARG A 195 6.16 -9.12 2.73
CA ARG A 195 7.25 -8.68 1.85
C ARG A 195 7.02 -7.26 1.38
N LEU A 196 5.81 -6.95 0.87
CA LEU A 196 5.48 -5.61 0.43
C LEU A 196 5.64 -4.55 1.54
N LEU A 197 5.25 -4.87 2.78
CA LEU A 197 5.45 -3.99 3.94
C LEU A 197 6.93 -3.75 4.26
N ARG A 198 7.80 -4.71 3.97
CA ARG A 198 9.26 -4.55 4.08
C ARG A 198 9.77 -3.64 2.96
N ASP A 199 9.41 -3.95 1.71
CA ASP A 199 9.83 -3.20 0.53
C ASP A 199 9.40 -1.73 0.63
N LEU A 200 8.16 -1.46 1.07
CA LEU A 200 7.69 -0.09 1.34
C LEU A 200 8.36 0.55 2.55
N GLY A 201 8.77 -0.24 3.53
CA GLY A 201 9.54 0.24 4.67
C GLY A 201 10.92 0.74 4.26
N GLU A 202 11.60 0.01 3.39
CA GLU A 202 12.89 0.40 2.80
C GLU A 202 12.73 1.66 1.94
N LEU A 203 11.69 1.72 1.10
CA LEU A 203 11.37 2.93 0.33
C LEU A 203 11.07 4.13 1.26
N ALA A 204 10.34 3.94 2.36
CA ALA A 204 10.06 4.99 3.33
C ALA A 204 11.33 5.48 4.05
N ASP A 205 12.30 4.62 4.30
CA ASP A 205 13.58 5.01 4.90
C ASP A 205 14.45 5.81 3.91
N VAL A 206 14.39 5.51 2.61
CA VAL A 206 15.06 6.33 1.59
C VAL A 206 14.46 7.74 1.48
N ILE A 207 13.12 7.84 1.57
CA ILE A 207 12.39 9.11 1.36
C ILE A 207 12.39 9.98 2.61
N ASP A 208 12.26 9.36 3.78
CA ASP A 208 12.17 10.01 5.09
C ASP A 208 13.20 9.40 6.05
N PRO A 209 14.51 9.59 5.76
CA PRO A 209 15.58 9.04 6.57
C PRO A 209 15.56 9.63 7.98
N PHE A 210 16.05 8.86 8.96
CA PHE A 210 16.25 9.42 10.30
C PHE A 210 17.34 10.49 10.29
N GLU A 211 16.99 11.72 10.69
CA GLU A 211 17.99 12.73 10.99
C GLU A 211 18.67 12.36 12.31
N VAL A 212 19.91 11.86 12.23
CA VAL A 212 20.80 11.80 13.39
C VAL A 212 21.27 13.22 13.65
N ASP A 213 20.92 13.80 14.79
CA ASP A 213 21.48 15.07 15.24
C ASP A 213 23.02 14.95 15.24
N PRO A 214 23.76 15.75 14.45
CA PRO A 214 25.21 15.67 14.35
C PRO A 214 25.90 16.05 15.69
N GLU A 215 25.19 16.65 16.64
CA GLU A 215 25.72 16.99 17.97
C GLU A 215 25.83 15.79 18.93
N SER A 216 25.25 14.63 18.60
CA SER A 216 25.34 13.43 19.46
C SER A 216 26.71 12.73 19.43
N ASP A 217 27.60 13.10 18.49
CA ASP A 217 28.96 12.57 18.37
C ASP A 217 30.05 13.52 18.91
N THR A 218 29.65 14.67 19.49
CA THR A 218 30.61 15.60 20.11
C THR A 218 30.53 15.53 21.64
N GLY A 219 31.44 14.77 22.24
CA GLY A 219 31.91 15.11 23.59
C GLY A 219 31.24 14.40 24.76
N GLY A 220 31.23 13.06 24.74
CA GLY A 220 31.37 12.30 25.99
C GLY A 220 32.76 12.46 26.60
N GLU A 221 33.24 13.70 26.79
CA GLU A 221 34.46 13.94 27.54
C GLU A 221 34.12 13.71 29.02
N VAL A 222 34.46 12.51 29.50
CA VAL A 222 34.32 12.13 30.91
C VAL A 222 35.13 13.14 31.73
N HIS A 223 34.45 14.12 32.32
CA HIS A 223 35.04 15.06 33.26
C HIS A 223 35.58 14.26 34.46
N ARG A 224 36.87 13.95 34.42
CA ARG A 224 37.59 13.34 35.53
C ARG A 224 38.02 14.48 36.46
N PRO A 225 37.45 14.61 37.67
CA PRO A 225 37.88 15.66 38.58
C PRO A 225 39.35 15.42 38.94
N GLN A 226 40.21 16.41 38.63
CA GLN A 226 41.58 16.42 39.11
C GLN A 226 41.56 16.69 40.62
N PHE A 227 41.82 15.66 41.41
CA PHE A 227 42.14 15.84 42.82
C PHE A 227 43.52 16.51 42.92
N GLY A 228 43.51 17.79 43.26
CA GLY A 228 44.72 18.58 43.49
C GLY A 228 45.60 17.96 44.56
N ARG A 229 46.86 17.71 44.21
CA ARG A 229 47.93 17.39 45.15
C ARG A 229 48.31 18.68 45.87
N LYS A 230 48.04 18.76 47.19
CA LYS A 230 48.62 19.81 48.04
C LYS A 230 50.08 19.48 48.38
N PRO A 231 50.92 20.52 48.60
CA PRO A 231 52.35 20.38 48.85
C PRO A 231 52.69 19.71 50.17
#